data_AF-A0A2J5PP60-F1
#
_entry.id   AF-A0A2J5PP60-F1
#
_cell.length_a   1.000
_cell.length_b   1.000
_cell.length_c   1.000
_cell.angle_alpha   90.00
_cell.angle_beta   90.00
_cell.angle_gamma   90.00
#
_symmetry.space_group_name_H-M   'P 1'
#
loop_
_entity.id
_entity.type
_entity.pdbx_description
1 polymer ?
#
loop_
_entity_poly.entity_id
_entity_poly.type
_entity_poly.pdbx_seq_one_letter_code
_entity_poly.pdbx_strand_id
1 'polypeptide(L)'
;QEGLFQFPTVIGGVVLAINLPGVKSGELVLDGKTLGDIYLGKIKKWDDAAIAKLNPGMKLPSQNIAVVRRADGSGTSFVFTSYLAKVNEEWKSKIGAGSTVNWPTGLGGKGNDGIAAFVQRLPGSIGYVEYAYAKQNNLAYTKLLSADGKPVSPTEDNFANAAKEIDWSKSFAQDLTNQKGDNAWPITSTTFILVHKASNKPEQTAEVLKFFDWAYKNGGKEANALDYATLPESVVEQVRAAWKTNVKDSSGKALY
;
A
#
# COMPACT_ATOMS: atom_id res chain seq x y z
N GLN A 1 -1.73 -26.91 -5.30
CA GLN A 1 -1.36 -25.61 -5.92
C GLN A 1 -2.40 -25.30 -6.99
N GLU A 2 -3.01 -24.12 -6.97
CA GLU A 2 -4.15 -23.71 -7.81
C GLU A 2 -3.87 -23.59 -9.32
N GLY A 3 -2.68 -23.98 -9.80
CA GLY A 3 -2.32 -23.85 -11.21
C GLY A 3 -2.22 -22.40 -11.72
N LEU A 4 -1.98 -21.44 -10.83
CA LEU A 4 -1.88 -20.01 -11.16
C LEU A 4 -0.43 -19.54 -11.31
N PHE A 5 -0.25 -18.54 -12.17
CA PHE A 5 0.96 -17.74 -12.31
C PHE A 5 0.67 -16.31 -11.88
N GLN A 6 1.62 -15.71 -11.14
CA GLN A 6 1.50 -14.38 -10.57
C GLN A 6 2.60 -13.47 -11.14
N PHE A 7 2.26 -12.23 -11.52
CA PHE A 7 3.25 -11.22 -11.90
C PHE A 7 2.87 -9.83 -11.38
N PRO A 8 3.86 -8.98 -11.01
CA PRO A 8 3.64 -7.64 -10.49
C PRO A 8 3.36 -6.67 -11.64
N THR A 9 2.72 -5.52 -11.37
CA THR A 9 2.41 -4.51 -12.41
C THR A 9 2.95 -3.11 -12.11
N VAL A 10 2.53 -2.52 -10.98
CA VAL A 10 2.91 -1.18 -10.53
C VAL A 10 3.20 -1.17 -9.04
N ILE A 11 3.93 -0.15 -8.58
CA ILE A 11 4.26 0.07 -7.18
C ILE A 11 3.48 1.28 -6.68
N GLY A 12 2.77 1.11 -5.55
CA GLY A 12 2.01 2.18 -4.91
C GLY A 12 2.31 2.27 -3.41
N GLY A 13 1.82 3.33 -2.79
CA GLY A 13 1.96 3.58 -1.36
C GLY A 13 0.63 3.58 -0.63
N VAL A 14 0.56 2.93 0.52
CA VAL A 14 -0.53 3.09 1.47
C VAL A 14 -0.23 4.30 2.36
N VAL A 15 -1.19 5.21 2.50
CA VAL A 15 -1.09 6.44 3.29
C VAL A 15 -2.17 6.50 4.34
N LEU A 16 -1.99 7.38 5.32
CA LEU A 16 -2.98 7.65 6.36
C LEU A 16 -3.71 8.93 5.97
N ALA A 17 -4.90 8.77 5.38
CA ALA A 17 -5.81 9.87 5.17
C ALA A 17 -6.43 10.27 6.51
N ILE A 18 -6.48 11.57 6.79
CA ILE A 18 -6.98 12.14 8.04
C ILE A 18 -7.99 13.25 7.75
N ASN A 19 -8.87 13.48 8.71
CA ASN A 19 -9.76 14.64 8.71
C ASN A 19 -9.58 15.37 10.04
N LEU A 20 -8.66 16.32 10.08
CA LEU A 20 -8.31 17.05 11.29
C LEU A 20 -8.38 18.55 10.97
N PRO A 21 -9.43 19.27 11.39
CA PRO A 21 -9.59 20.69 11.10
C PRO A 21 -8.36 21.49 11.50
N GLY A 22 -7.84 22.30 10.56
CA GLY A 22 -6.65 23.13 10.77
C GLY A 22 -5.31 22.45 10.47
N VAL A 23 -5.30 21.15 10.15
CA VAL A 23 -4.10 20.42 9.71
C VAL A 23 -4.17 20.14 8.21
N LYS A 24 -3.17 20.59 7.46
CA LYS A 24 -3.10 20.39 6.01
C LYS A 24 -2.34 19.11 5.64
N SER A 25 -2.49 18.67 4.40
CA SER A 25 -1.76 17.52 3.85
C SER A 25 -0.26 17.64 4.07
N GLY A 26 0.35 16.61 4.64
CA GLY A 26 1.80 16.52 4.86
C GLY A 26 2.34 17.34 6.03
N GLU A 27 1.48 18.01 6.81
CA GLU A 27 1.91 18.70 8.03
C GLU A 27 2.15 17.73 9.18
N LEU A 28 1.20 16.82 9.43
CA LEU A 28 1.28 15.85 10.53
C LEU A 28 2.25 14.70 10.20
N VAL A 29 3.11 14.36 11.15
CA VAL A 29 4.04 13.23 11.12
C VAL A 29 3.57 12.18 12.13
N LEU A 30 3.53 10.91 11.72
CA LEU A 30 3.39 9.77 12.62
C LEU A 30 4.59 8.82 12.47
N ASP A 31 4.86 8.04 13.50
CA ASP A 31 5.77 6.89 13.42
C ASP A 31 4.99 5.58 13.48
N GLY A 32 5.65 4.47 13.15
CA GLY A 32 5.00 3.16 13.12
C GLY A 32 4.46 2.71 14.49
N LYS A 33 5.17 3.04 15.57
CA LYS A 33 4.79 2.65 16.92
C LYS A 33 3.50 3.34 17.37
N THR A 34 3.46 4.67 17.22
CA THR A 34 2.31 5.53 17.52
C THR A 34 1.12 5.18 16.64
N LEU A 35 1.35 4.93 15.35
CA LEU A 35 0.30 4.47 14.45
C LEU A 35 -0.30 3.12 14.88
N GLY A 36 0.53 2.16 15.27
CA GLY A 36 0.06 0.90 15.83
C GLY A 36 -0.76 1.08 17.11
N ASP A 37 -0.33 1.99 18.01
CA ASP A 37 -1.06 2.29 19.24
C ASP A 37 -2.41 2.99 19.00
N ILE A 38 -2.53 3.81 17.95
CA ILE A 38 -3.80 4.37 17.47
C ILE A 38 -4.74 3.24 17.03
N TYR A 39 -4.26 2.32 16.18
CA TYR A 39 -5.07 1.20 15.67
C TYR A 39 -5.35 0.11 16.71
N LEU A 40 -4.58 0.05 17.81
CA LEU A 40 -4.89 -0.72 19.02
C LEU A 40 -5.92 -0.02 19.92
N GLY A 41 -6.29 1.24 19.64
CA GLY A 41 -7.22 2.04 20.44
C GLY A 41 -6.64 2.57 21.75
N LYS A 42 -5.31 2.55 21.90
CA LYS A 42 -4.59 3.04 23.09
C LYS A 42 -4.48 4.56 23.06
N ILE A 43 -4.17 5.11 21.88
CA ILE A 43 -4.17 6.55 21.63
C ILE A 43 -5.54 6.94 21.08
N LYS A 44 -6.25 7.78 21.82
CA LYS A 44 -7.68 8.08 21.55
C LYS A 44 -7.95 9.53 21.13
N LYS A 45 -6.97 10.43 21.28
CA LYS A 45 -7.10 11.85 20.95
C LYS A 45 -5.89 12.32 20.15
N TRP A 46 -6.11 13.30 19.27
CA TRP A 46 -5.06 13.85 18.40
C TRP A 46 -4.01 14.68 19.13
N ASP A 47 -4.32 15.21 20.33
CA ASP A 47 -3.39 15.94 21.20
C ASP A 47 -2.62 15.03 22.17
N ASP A 48 -2.67 13.71 21.97
CA ASP A 48 -1.92 12.75 22.79
C ASP A 48 -0.42 13.05 22.78
N ALA A 49 0.23 12.86 23.93
CA ALA A 49 1.65 13.19 24.12
C ALA A 49 2.57 12.47 23.12
N ALA A 50 2.23 11.25 22.68
CA ALA A 50 3.01 10.54 21.66
C ALA A 50 2.94 11.24 20.29
N ILE A 51 1.76 11.73 19.89
CA ILE A 51 1.57 12.48 18.65
C ILE A 51 2.22 13.86 18.76
N ALA A 52 2.04 14.56 19.89
CA ALA A 52 2.63 15.88 20.13
C ALA A 52 4.17 15.85 20.08
N LYS A 53 4.80 14.79 20.61
CA LYS A 53 6.25 14.62 20.58
C LYS A 53 6.80 14.52 19.15
N LEU A 54 6.05 13.91 18.23
CA LEU A 54 6.43 13.79 16.81
C LEU A 54 6.20 15.09 16.02
N ASN A 55 5.42 16.03 16.57
CA ASN A 55 4.96 17.23 15.89
C ASN A 55 5.22 18.50 16.74
N PRO A 56 6.48 18.78 17.13
CA PRO A 56 6.80 19.90 18.01
C PRO A 56 6.36 21.22 17.39
N GLY A 57 5.66 22.04 18.19
CA GLY A 57 5.14 23.35 17.77
C GLY A 57 3.81 23.32 17.00
N MET A 58 3.28 22.14 16.69
CA MET A 58 1.96 22.02 16.07
C MET A 58 0.84 22.17 17.10
N LYS A 59 -0.20 22.93 16.76
CA LYS A 59 -1.41 23.06 17.58
C LYS A 59 -2.34 21.88 17.30
N LEU A 60 -2.19 20.80 18.06
CA LEU A 60 -3.04 19.62 17.94
C LEU A 60 -4.37 19.83 18.68
N PRO A 61 -5.52 19.53 18.08
CA PRO A 61 -6.82 19.68 18.74
C PRO A 61 -7.08 18.52 19.71
N SER A 62 -7.81 18.81 20.81
CA SER A 62 -8.29 17.76 21.74
C SER A 62 -9.48 16.96 21.20
N GLN A 63 -9.34 16.50 19.97
CA GLN A 63 -10.36 15.79 19.21
C GLN A 63 -10.14 14.28 19.31
N ASN A 64 -11.23 13.51 19.48
CA ASN A 64 -11.17 12.06 19.47
C ASN A 64 -10.72 11.52 18.11
N ILE A 65 -9.95 10.44 18.12
CA ILE A 65 -9.53 9.73 16.91
C ILE A 65 -10.61 8.73 16.51
N ALA A 66 -11.18 8.92 15.32
CA ALA A 66 -12.13 7.98 14.72
C ALA A 66 -11.39 7.04 13.75
N VAL A 67 -10.95 5.89 14.24
CA VAL A 67 -10.24 4.90 13.41
C VAL A 67 -11.17 4.33 12.33
N VAL A 68 -10.67 4.26 11.11
CA VAL A 68 -11.33 3.62 9.97
C VAL A 68 -10.39 2.55 9.38
N ARG A 69 -10.97 1.39 9.07
CA ARG A 69 -10.28 0.21 8.53
C ARG A 69 -11.15 -0.45 7.46
N ARG A 70 -10.61 -1.44 6.75
CA ARG A 70 -11.37 -2.19 5.74
C ARG A 70 -12.39 -3.13 6.38
N ALA A 71 -13.55 -3.25 5.74
CA ALA A 71 -14.58 -4.24 6.08
C ALA A 71 -14.42 -5.55 5.29
N ASP A 72 -13.89 -5.46 4.07
CA ASP A 72 -13.70 -6.55 3.13
C ASP A 72 -12.26 -7.12 3.18
N GLY A 73 -12.09 -8.35 2.71
CA GLY A 73 -10.78 -8.96 2.53
C GLY A 73 -9.94 -8.13 1.55
N SER A 74 -8.78 -7.66 2.01
CA SER A 74 -8.09 -6.55 1.36
C SER A 74 -6.58 -6.72 1.31
N GLY A 75 -5.99 -6.58 0.12
CA GLY A 75 -4.53 -6.48 -0.05
C GLY A 75 -3.94 -5.24 0.65
N THR A 76 -4.66 -4.11 0.66
CA THR A 76 -4.25 -2.91 1.41
C THR A 76 -4.19 -3.19 2.92
N SER A 77 -5.14 -3.96 3.46
CA SER A 77 -5.09 -4.41 4.86
C SER A 77 -3.91 -5.33 5.10
N PHE A 78 -3.64 -6.27 4.19
CA PHE A 78 -2.48 -7.15 4.29
C PHE A 78 -1.18 -6.35 4.37
N VAL A 79 -0.97 -5.38 3.48
CA VAL A 79 0.21 -4.51 3.47
C VAL A 79 0.28 -3.67 4.76
N PHE A 80 -0.82 -3.01 5.13
CA PHE A 80 -0.87 -2.14 6.30
C PHE A 80 -0.59 -2.90 7.61
N THR A 81 -1.24 -4.05 7.80
CA THR A 81 -1.06 -4.88 8.99
C THR A 81 0.30 -5.58 9.02
N SER A 82 0.88 -5.92 7.87
CA SER A 82 2.27 -6.40 7.76
C SER A 82 3.26 -5.34 8.21
N TYR A 83 3.06 -4.07 7.81
CA TYR A 83 3.85 -2.95 8.31
C TYR A 83 3.70 -2.80 9.84
N LEU A 84 2.47 -2.75 10.35
CA LEU A 84 2.22 -2.59 11.80
C LEU A 84 2.86 -3.72 12.62
N ALA A 85 2.83 -4.96 12.12
CA ALA A 85 3.47 -6.10 12.76
C ALA A 85 5.02 -6.00 12.80
N LYS A 86 5.65 -5.17 11.97
CA LYS A 86 7.10 -4.90 12.02
C LYS A 86 7.47 -3.84 13.06
N VAL A 87 6.60 -2.86 13.26
CA VAL A 87 6.91 -1.62 14.00
C VAL A 87 6.21 -1.50 15.36
N ASN A 88 5.30 -2.42 15.67
CA ASN A 88 4.60 -2.48 16.95
C ASN A 88 4.47 -3.95 17.41
N GLU A 89 5.22 -4.32 18.46
CA GLU A 89 5.26 -5.70 18.98
C GLU A 89 3.91 -6.15 19.58
N GLU A 90 3.15 -5.24 20.18
CA GLU A 90 1.83 -5.54 20.71
C GLU A 90 0.84 -5.84 19.56
N TRP A 91 0.90 -5.07 18.48
CA TRP A 91 0.15 -5.37 17.26
C TRP A 91 0.52 -6.74 16.71
N LYS A 92 1.83 -7.02 16.56
CA LYS A 92 2.34 -8.29 16.03
C LYS A 92 1.82 -9.48 16.83
N SER A 93 1.90 -9.40 18.15
CA SER A 93 1.55 -10.50 19.04
C SER A 93 0.04 -10.72 19.17
N LYS A 94 -0.77 -9.65 19.17
CA LYS A 94 -2.23 -9.75 19.39
C LYS A 94 -3.03 -9.89 18.09
N ILE A 95 -2.61 -9.21 17.03
CA ILE A 95 -3.40 -9.03 15.79
C ILE A 95 -2.72 -9.71 14.60
N GLY A 96 -1.41 -9.58 14.48
CA GLY A 96 -0.65 -10.12 13.35
C GLY A 96 -0.92 -9.38 12.04
N ALA A 97 -0.78 -10.10 10.93
CA ALA A 97 -0.94 -9.56 9.57
C ALA A 97 -1.85 -10.45 8.73
N GLY A 98 -2.66 -9.83 7.87
CA GLY A 98 -3.59 -10.56 7.02
C GLY A 98 -4.50 -9.65 6.19
N SER A 99 -5.09 -10.21 5.14
CA SER A 99 -6.10 -9.51 4.35
C SER A 99 -7.38 -9.22 5.14
N THR A 100 -7.61 -9.99 6.22
CA THR A 100 -8.63 -9.78 7.24
C THR A 100 -8.00 -10.11 8.60
N VAL A 101 -8.25 -9.27 9.62
CA VAL A 101 -7.78 -9.48 11.01
C VAL A 101 -8.88 -9.09 12.00
N ASN A 102 -8.75 -9.53 13.25
CA ASN A 102 -9.65 -9.12 14.33
C ASN A 102 -9.27 -7.72 14.83
N TRP A 103 -9.76 -6.69 14.16
CA TRP A 103 -9.45 -5.29 14.49
C TRP A 103 -9.85 -4.94 15.93
N PRO A 104 -8.95 -4.34 16.73
CA PRO A 104 -9.27 -3.90 18.11
C PRO A 104 -10.35 -2.82 18.16
N THR A 105 -10.39 -1.97 17.13
CA THR A 105 -11.32 -0.86 17.02
C THR A 105 -11.47 -0.44 15.55
N GLY A 106 -12.39 0.47 15.29
CA GLY A 106 -12.50 1.19 14.03
C GLY A 106 -13.67 0.77 13.14
N LEU A 107 -14.22 1.78 12.46
CA LEU A 107 -15.33 1.63 11.52
C LEU A 107 -14.86 0.89 10.26
N GLY A 108 -15.72 0.03 9.72
CA GLY A 108 -15.43 -0.74 8.51
C GLY A 108 -15.89 -0.03 7.24
N GLY A 109 -14.96 0.43 6.42
CA GLY A 109 -15.20 0.90 5.05
C GLY A 109 -15.00 -0.23 4.03
N LYS A 110 -15.90 -0.36 3.05
CA LYS A 110 -15.74 -1.33 1.95
C LYS A 110 -14.88 -0.72 0.84
N GLY A 111 -13.77 -1.37 0.49
CA GLY A 111 -12.83 -0.84 -0.52
C GLY A 111 -12.06 0.39 -0.04
N ASN A 112 -11.15 0.91 -0.87
CA ASN A 112 -10.47 2.19 -0.62
C ASN A 112 -11.48 3.35 -0.64
N ASP A 113 -12.42 3.35 -1.59
CA ASP A 113 -13.48 4.36 -1.70
C ASP A 113 -14.30 4.49 -0.41
N GLY A 114 -14.66 3.36 0.20
CA GLY A 114 -15.40 3.36 1.45
C GLY A 114 -14.61 4.01 2.59
N ILE A 115 -13.31 3.72 2.70
CA ILE A 115 -12.45 4.38 3.70
C ILE A 115 -12.34 5.87 3.41
N ALA A 116 -12.04 6.26 2.16
CA ALA A 116 -11.94 7.67 1.75
C ALA A 116 -13.24 8.45 2.08
N ALA A 117 -14.41 7.87 1.77
CA ALA A 117 -15.70 8.46 2.08
C ALA A 117 -15.95 8.60 3.60
N PHE A 118 -15.53 7.62 4.41
CA PHE A 118 -15.57 7.74 5.86
C PHE A 118 -14.67 8.86 6.36
N VAL A 119 -13.44 8.96 5.86
CA VAL A 119 -12.49 9.99 6.28
C VAL A 119 -13.04 11.38 5.93
N GLN A 120 -13.54 11.56 4.71
CA GLN A 120 -14.11 12.82 4.24
C GLN A 120 -15.22 13.36 5.16
N ARG A 121 -16.09 12.50 5.67
CA ARG A 121 -17.30 12.89 6.41
C ARG A 121 -17.15 12.88 7.93
N LEU A 122 -16.11 12.26 8.47
CA LEU A 122 -15.92 12.10 9.92
C LEU A 122 -14.77 12.96 10.42
N PRO A 123 -15.05 14.09 11.09
CA PRO A 123 -14.04 14.86 11.80
C PRO A 123 -13.31 13.99 12.83
N GLY A 124 -11.98 14.09 12.86
CA GLY A 124 -11.10 13.35 13.75
C GLY A 124 -10.71 11.98 13.22
N SER A 125 -11.11 11.63 12.00
CA SER A 125 -10.86 10.31 11.45
C SER A 125 -9.44 10.10 10.95
N ILE A 126 -9.02 8.83 10.99
CA ILE A 126 -7.80 8.31 10.36
C ILE A 126 -8.14 7.00 9.64
N GLY A 127 -7.77 6.89 8.37
CA GLY A 127 -7.99 5.69 7.56
C GLY A 127 -6.84 5.43 6.60
N TYR A 128 -6.45 4.16 6.46
CA TYR A 128 -5.43 3.78 5.49
C TYR A 128 -6.05 3.58 4.11
N VAL A 129 -5.46 4.21 3.09
CA VAL A 129 -5.87 4.09 1.68
C VAL A 129 -4.64 4.03 0.79
N GLU A 130 -4.77 3.47 -0.40
CA GLU A 130 -3.77 3.71 -1.45
C GLU A 130 -3.75 5.22 -1.81
N TYR A 131 -2.55 5.78 -2.05
CA TYR A 131 -2.31 7.22 -2.15
C TYR A 131 -3.21 7.94 -3.15
N ALA A 132 -3.50 7.36 -4.32
CA ALA A 132 -4.36 8.01 -5.31
C ALA A 132 -5.75 8.33 -4.74
N TYR A 133 -6.31 7.47 -3.88
CA TYR A 133 -7.60 7.72 -3.23
C TYR A 133 -7.57 8.89 -2.25
N ALA A 134 -6.45 9.15 -1.59
CA ALA A 134 -6.29 10.36 -0.77
C ALA A 134 -6.18 11.60 -1.66
N LYS A 135 -5.29 11.57 -2.66
CA LYS A 135 -4.98 12.71 -3.53
C LYS A 135 -6.17 13.13 -4.38
N GLN A 136 -6.82 12.20 -5.07
CA GLN A 136 -7.95 12.49 -5.96
C GLN A 136 -9.20 12.97 -5.22
N ASN A 137 -9.38 12.56 -3.96
CA ASN A 137 -10.48 13.03 -3.11
C ASN A 137 -10.10 14.27 -2.28
N ASN A 138 -8.91 14.86 -2.48
CA ASN A 138 -8.41 16.00 -1.72
C ASN A 138 -8.40 15.78 -0.20
N LEU A 139 -8.11 14.55 0.23
CA LEU A 139 -7.99 14.22 1.65
C LEU A 139 -6.62 14.64 2.18
N ALA A 140 -6.61 15.21 3.37
CA ALA A 140 -5.37 15.42 4.09
C ALA A 140 -4.72 14.07 4.42
N TYR A 141 -3.40 14.00 4.33
CA TYR A 141 -2.62 12.81 4.66
C TYR A 141 -1.42 13.15 5.54
N THR A 142 -0.89 12.17 6.24
CA THR A 142 0.31 12.34 7.09
C THR A 142 1.60 12.06 6.33
N LYS A 143 2.71 12.61 6.82
CA LYS A 143 4.04 12.01 6.64
C LYS A 143 4.19 10.81 7.57
N LEU A 144 5.15 9.95 7.27
CA LEU A 144 5.58 8.88 8.17
C LEU A 144 7.08 8.94 8.41
N LEU A 145 7.54 8.45 9.55
CA LEU A 145 8.96 8.13 9.72
C LEU A 145 9.30 6.87 8.90
N SER A 146 10.35 6.97 8.08
CA SER A 146 10.93 5.83 7.37
C SER A 146 11.59 4.83 8.33
N ALA A 147 12.04 3.68 7.82
CA ALA A 147 12.78 2.70 8.62
C ALA A 147 14.08 3.27 9.22
N ASP A 148 14.64 4.31 8.58
CA ASP A 148 15.84 5.02 9.05
C ASP A 148 15.50 6.22 9.97
N GLY A 149 14.23 6.37 10.38
CA GLY A 149 13.78 7.36 11.35
C GLY A 149 13.60 8.77 10.80
N LYS A 150 13.64 8.97 9.47
CA LYS A 150 13.48 10.28 8.83
C LYS A 150 12.03 10.49 8.38
N PRO A 151 11.42 11.69 8.57
CA PRO A 151 10.11 11.98 8.01
C PRO A 151 10.14 11.95 6.47
N VAL A 152 9.23 11.19 5.87
CA VAL A 152 9.09 11.06 4.41
C VAL A 152 7.64 11.36 4.01
N SER A 153 7.47 12.01 2.86
CA SER A 153 6.15 12.23 2.24
C SER A 153 5.80 11.11 1.26
N PRO A 154 4.52 10.76 1.09
CA PRO A 154 4.10 9.78 0.08
C PRO A 154 4.14 10.44 -1.30
N THR A 155 5.05 9.98 -2.15
CA THR A 155 5.23 10.45 -3.54
C THR A 155 5.63 9.26 -4.39
N GLU A 156 5.40 9.34 -5.71
CA GLU A 156 5.83 8.32 -6.67
C GLU A 156 7.30 7.91 -6.45
N ASP A 157 8.22 8.89 -6.43
CA ASP A 157 9.65 8.67 -6.22
C ASP A 157 9.93 7.93 -4.91
N ASN A 158 9.22 8.26 -3.83
CA ASN A 158 9.44 7.65 -2.52
C ASN A 158 8.87 6.23 -2.43
N PHE A 159 7.86 5.90 -3.25
CA PHE A 159 7.41 4.52 -3.43
C PHE A 159 8.44 3.71 -4.23
N ALA A 160 8.99 4.30 -5.30
CA ALA A 160 10.07 3.68 -6.08
C ALA A 160 11.33 3.44 -5.22
N ASN A 161 11.71 4.41 -4.38
CA ASN A 161 12.86 4.30 -3.48
C ASN A 161 12.75 3.12 -2.51
N ALA A 162 11.55 2.78 -2.04
CA ALA A 162 11.33 1.61 -1.18
C ALA A 162 11.55 0.27 -1.91
N ALA A 163 11.57 0.26 -3.24
CA ALA A 163 11.82 -0.93 -4.06
C ALA A 163 13.24 -0.99 -4.66
N LYS A 164 14.08 0.03 -4.41
CA LYS A 164 15.37 0.23 -5.09
C LYS A 164 16.37 -0.91 -4.88
N GLU A 165 16.47 -1.41 -3.65
CA GLU A 165 17.45 -2.44 -3.25
C GLU A 165 16.88 -3.87 -3.32
N ILE A 166 15.71 -4.03 -3.93
CA ILE A 166 15.01 -5.31 -3.98
C ILE A 166 15.53 -6.20 -5.10
N ASP A 167 15.91 -7.42 -4.75
CA ASP A 167 16.33 -8.47 -5.69
C ASP A 167 15.12 -9.26 -6.21
N TRP A 168 14.51 -8.75 -7.28
CA TRP A 168 13.35 -9.34 -7.95
C TRP A 168 13.65 -10.70 -8.62
N SER A 169 14.91 -11.05 -8.85
CA SER A 169 15.29 -12.27 -9.59
C SER A 169 14.93 -13.56 -8.86
N LYS A 170 14.77 -13.50 -7.54
CA LYS A 170 14.42 -14.65 -6.70
C LYS A 170 12.93 -14.93 -6.65
N SER A 171 12.12 -13.88 -6.68
CA SER A 171 10.66 -13.94 -6.55
C SER A 171 10.05 -12.60 -6.91
N PHE A 172 8.85 -12.61 -7.50
CA PHE A 172 8.06 -11.40 -7.63
C PHE A 172 7.34 -10.99 -6.34
N ALA A 173 7.17 -11.93 -5.39
CA ALA A 173 6.49 -11.68 -4.12
C ALA A 173 7.44 -10.98 -3.12
N GLN A 174 7.79 -9.74 -3.43
CA GLN A 174 8.70 -8.92 -2.65
C GLN A 174 7.96 -8.13 -1.57
N ASP A 175 8.55 -8.05 -0.39
CA ASP A 175 8.05 -7.24 0.71
C ASP A 175 8.67 -5.85 0.65
N LEU A 176 7.86 -4.84 0.36
CA LEU A 176 8.30 -3.44 0.23
C LEU A 176 7.97 -2.60 1.48
N THR A 177 7.52 -3.22 2.57
CA THR A 177 7.17 -2.48 3.79
C THR A 177 8.38 -2.28 4.70
N ASN A 178 8.50 -1.08 5.27
CA ASN A 178 9.55 -0.67 6.20
C ASN A 178 10.98 -0.94 5.70
N GLN A 179 11.21 -0.73 4.40
CA GLN A 179 12.53 -0.86 3.78
C GLN A 179 13.43 0.30 4.20
N LYS A 180 14.73 0.02 4.31
CA LYS A 180 15.77 1.03 4.52
C LYS A 180 16.06 1.77 3.22
N GLY A 181 16.65 2.95 3.33
CA GLY A 181 17.05 3.78 2.19
C GLY A 181 16.53 5.21 2.33
N ASP A 182 17.29 6.14 1.76
CA ASP A 182 16.88 7.55 1.76
C ASP A 182 15.55 7.71 1.03
N ASN A 183 14.63 8.43 1.69
CA ASN A 183 13.28 8.71 1.21
C ASN A 183 12.45 7.47 0.82
N ALA A 184 12.73 6.30 1.40
CA ALA A 184 11.88 5.12 1.24
C ALA A 184 10.55 5.28 2.01
N TRP A 185 9.42 5.30 1.30
CA TRP A 185 8.10 5.31 1.94
C TRP A 185 7.85 3.98 2.68
N PRO A 186 7.50 4.01 3.98
CA PRO A 186 7.52 2.81 4.82
C PRO A 186 6.34 1.85 4.59
N ILE A 187 5.26 2.27 3.91
CA ILE A 187 4.10 1.40 3.64
C ILE A 187 3.89 1.28 2.13
N THR A 188 4.92 0.78 1.44
CA THR A 188 4.92 0.57 -0.02
C THR A 188 4.55 -0.87 -0.35
N SER A 189 3.94 -1.09 -1.52
CA SER A 189 3.68 -2.42 -2.06
C SER A 189 3.57 -2.42 -3.58
N THR A 190 3.95 -3.54 -4.21
CA THR A 190 3.54 -3.83 -5.59
C THR A 190 2.19 -4.54 -5.59
N THR A 191 1.47 -4.47 -6.70
CA THR A 191 0.24 -5.25 -6.90
C THR A 191 0.41 -6.29 -8.00
N PHE A 192 -0.41 -7.35 -7.95
CA PHE A 192 -0.24 -8.55 -8.77
C PHE A 192 -1.47 -8.87 -9.61
N ILE A 193 -1.20 -9.49 -10.76
CA ILE A 193 -2.18 -10.16 -11.60
C ILE A 193 -2.00 -11.66 -11.47
N LEU A 194 -3.11 -12.39 -11.51
CA LEU A 194 -3.14 -13.85 -11.48
C LEU A 194 -3.76 -14.36 -12.79
N VAL A 195 -3.06 -15.28 -13.44
CA VAL A 195 -3.53 -15.99 -14.64
C VAL A 195 -3.34 -17.49 -14.44
N HIS A 196 -4.13 -18.32 -15.14
CA HIS A 196 -3.88 -19.77 -15.14
C HIS A 196 -2.62 -20.10 -15.94
N LYS A 197 -1.77 -21.00 -15.41
CA LYS A 197 -0.59 -21.53 -16.09
C LYS A 197 -0.97 -22.34 -17.32
N ALA A 198 -1.99 -23.19 -17.18
CA ALA A 198 -2.57 -23.96 -18.28
C ALA A 198 -3.96 -23.38 -18.59
N SER A 199 -4.05 -22.66 -19.71
CA SER A 199 -5.28 -21.98 -20.09
C SER A 199 -6.19 -22.87 -20.94
N ASN A 200 -7.47 -22.97 -20.54
CA ASN A 200 -8.54 -23.54 -21.37
C ASN A 200 -9.12 -22.51 -22.36
N LYS A 201 -8.62 -21.27 -22.33
CA LYS A 201 -9.07 -20.11 -23.09
C LYS A 201 -7.85 -19.36 -23.65
N PRO A 202 -7.07 -20.01 -24.53
CA PRO A 202 -5.73 -19.55 -24.90
C PRO A 202 -5.74 -18.18 -25.57
N GLU A 203 -6.70 -17.91 -26.46
CA GLU A 203 -6.83 -16.60 -27.12
C GLU A 203 -7.07 -15.48 -26.10
N GLN A 204 -8.00 -15.68 -25.15
CA GLN A 204 -8.27 -14.67 -24.12
C GLN A 204 -7.05 -14.44 -23.20
N THR A 205 -6.34 -15.51 -22.86
CA THR A 205 -5.13 -15.40 -22.02
C THR A 205 -4.02 -14.65 -22.77
N ALA A 206 -3.82 -14.93 -24.06
CA ALA A 206 -2.85 -14.20 -24.88
C ALA A 206 -3.20 -12.70 -24.98
N GLU A 207 -4.48 -12.34 -25.15
CA GLU A 207 -4.89 -10.93 -25.15
C GLU A 207 -4.71 -10.25 -23.79
N VAL A 208 -4.92 -10.96 -22.68
CA VAL A 208 -4.58 -10.45 -21.33
C VAL A 208 -3.09 -10.15 -21.22
N LEU A 209 -2.21 -11.06 -21.68
CA LEU A 209 -0.77 -10.83 -21.65
C LEU A 209 -0.36 -9.66 -22.56
N LYS A 210 -0.94 -9.55 -23.76
CA LYS A 210 -0.72 -8.40 -24.66
C LYS A 210 -1.16 -7.08 -24.04
N PHE A 211 -2.29 -7.05 -23.33
CA PHE A 211 -2.77 -5.87 -22.62
C PHE A 211 -1.74 -5.39 -21.57
N PHE A 212 -1.25 -6.29 -20.72
CA PHE A 212 -0.24 -5.91 -19.72
C PHE A 212 1.11 -5.59 -20.35
N ASP A 213 1.51 -6.27 -21.43
CA ASP A 213 2.72 -5.93 -22.17
C ASP A 213 2.64 -4.52 -22.80
N TRP A 214 1.48 -4.17 -23.37
CA TRP A 214 1.21 -2.82 -23.87
C TRP A 214 1.28 -1.79 -22.73
N ALA A 215 0.70 -2.11 -21.56
CA ALA A 215 0.73 -1.24 -20.40
C ALA A 215 2.17 -1.00 -19.91
N TYR A 216 3.03 -2.03 -19.87
CA TYR A 216 4.46 -1.83 -19.54
C TYR A 216 5.20 -0.97 -20.56
N LYS A 217 4.86 -1.10 -21.86
CA LYS A 217 5.52 -0.35 -22.93
C LYS A 217 5.07 1.11 -23.03
N ASN A 218 3.79 1.37 -22.80
CA ASN A 218 3.17 2.64 -23.17
C ASN A 218 2.46 3.35 -22.00
N GLY A 219 2.11 2.62 -20.93
CA GLY A 219 1.26 3.10 -19.85
C GLY A 219 1.98 3.80 -18.69
N GLY A 220 3.31 4.00 -18.78
CA GLY A 220 4.10 4.57 -17.68
C GLY A 220 3.62 5.97 -17.29
N LYS A 221 3.32 6.82 -18.29
CA LYS A 221 2.84 8.18 -18.05
C LYS A 221 1.49 8.19 -17.32
N GLU A 222 0.57 7.30 -17.69
CA GLU A 222 -0.74 7.15 -17.07
C GLU A 222 -0.61 6.66 -15.63
N ALA A 223 0.29 5.70 -15.37
CA ALA A 223 0.56 5.22 -14.01
C ALA A 223 1.15 6.34 -13.13
N ASN A 224 2.15 7.06 -13.63
CA ASN A 224 2.79 8.17 -12.91
C ASN A 224 1.83 9.34 -12.68
N ALA A 225 0.92 9.63 -13.62
CA ALA A 225 -0.12 10.65 -13.45
C ALA A 225 -1.10 10.32 -12.29
N LEU A 226 -1.15 9.05 -11.88
CA LEU A 226 -1.90 8.55 -10.72
C LEU A 226 -0.98 8.29 -9.50
N ASP A 227 0.27 8.76 -9.55
CA ASP A 227 1.30 8.61 -8.51
C ASP A 227 1.73 7.17 -8.21
N TYR A 228 1.47 6.24 -9.14
CA TYR A 228 2.08 4.92 -9.11
C TYR A 228 3.47 4.97 -9.75
N ALA A 229 4.45 4.35 -9.11
CA ALA A 229 5.76 4.12 -9.68
C ALA A 229 5.72 2.90 -10.63
N THR A 230 6.37 3.02 -11.78
CA THR A 230 6.55 1.91 -12.71
C THR A 230 7.56 0.90 -12.20
N LEU A 231 7.38 -0.38 -12.53
CA LEU A 231 8.40 -1.39 -12.28
C LEU A 231 9.69 -1.08 -13.07
N PRO A 232 10.89 -1.42 -12.53
CA PRO A 232 12.12 -1.33 -13.31
C PRO A 232 12.03 -2.20 -14.58
N GLU A 233 12.64 -1.74 -15.68
CA GLU A 233 12.64 -2.46 -16.96
C GLU A 233 13.18 -3.89 -16.82
N SER A 234 14.19 -4.09 -15.98
CA SER A 234 14.74 -5.42 -15.69
C SER A 234 13.72 -6.38 -15.06
N VAL A 235 12.74 -5.87 -14.29
CA VAL A 235 11.65 -6.67 -13.72
C VAL A 235 10.60 -6.97 -14.78
N VAL A 236 10.29 -6.01 -15.66
CA VAL A 236 9.38 -6.22 -16.80
C VAL A 236 9.92 -7.32 -17.72
N GLU A 237 11.22 -7.34 -18.01
CA GLU A 237 11.84 -8.40 -18.80
C GLU A 237 11.78 -9.77 -18.12
N GLN A 238 11.95 -9.82 -16.78
CA GLN A 238 11.75 -11.06 -16.02
C GLN A 238 10.31 -11.55 -16.12
N VAL A 239 9.31 -10.66 -16.06
CA VAL A 239 7.89 -11.01 -16.25
C VAL A 239 7.65 -11.58 -17.65
N ARG A 240 8.15 -10.92 -18.70
CA ARG A 240 8.06 -11.39 -20.09
C ARG A 240 8.69 -12.78 -20.26
N ALA A 241 9.88 -13.01 -19.71
CA ALA A 241 10.55 -14.31 -19.74
C ALA A 241 9.76 -15.39 -18.99
N ALA A 242 9.18 -15.04 -17.85
CA ALA A 242 8.38 -15.96 -17.04
C ALA A 242 7.06 -16.34 -17.74
N TRP A 243 6.41 -15.44 -18.47
CA TRP A 243 5.22 -15.75 -19.27
C TRP A 243 5.48 -16.83 -20.31
N LYS A 244 6.58 -16.71 -21.09
CA LYS A 244 6.98 -17.68 -22.12
C LYS A 244 7.12 -19.11 -21.59
N THR A 245 7.52 -19.25 -20.33
CA THR A 245 7.81 -20.55 -19.71
C THR A 245 6.65 -21.11 -18.90
N ASN A 246 5.81 -20.24 -18.32
CA ASN A 246 4.77 -20.64 -17.35
C ASN A 246 3.33 -20.59 -17.87
N VAL A 247 3.05 -19.83 -18.93
CA VAL A 247 1.67 -19.62 -19.42
C VAL A 247 1.51 -20.26 -20.80
N LYS A 248 0.75 -21.36 -20.82
CA LYS A 248 0.61 -22.27 -21.97
C LYS A 248 -0.85 -22.60 -22.25
N ASP A 249 -1.16 -23.00 -23.47
CA ASP A 249 -2.42 -23.66 -23.79
C ASP A 249 -2.45 -25.12 -23.28
N SER A 250 -3.57 -25.80 -23.48
CA SER A 250 -3.76 -27.20 -23.09
C SER A 250 -2.85 -28.19 -23.83
N SER A 251 -2.24 -27.79 -24.95
CA SER A 251 -1.27 -28.60 -25.70
C SER A 251 0.19 -28.38 -25.24
N GLY A 252 0.41 -27.40 -24.34
CA GLY A 252 1.74 -27.05 -23.83
C GLY A 252 2.47 -25.99 -24.64
N LYS A 253 1.82 -25.36 -25.63
CA LYS A 253 2.39 -24.24 -26.40
C LYS A 253 2.32 -22.94 -25.60
N ALA A 254 3.39 -22.17 -25.57
CA ALA A 254 3.45 -20.87 -24.90
C ALA A 254 2.49 -19.86 -25.53
N LEU A 255 1.89 -19.01 -24.69
CA LEU A 255 0.93 -17.98 -25.10
C LEU A 255 1.52 -16.56 -25.22
N TYR A 256 2.84 -16.43 -25.00
CA TYR A 256 3.63 -15.21 -25.15
C TYR A 256 5.01 -15.56 -25.74
#